data_AF-A0A9E4J138-F1
#
_entry.id   AF-A0A9E4J138-F1
#
_cell.length_a   1.000
_cell.length_b   1.000
_cell.length_c   1.000
_cell.angle_alpha   90.00
_cell.angle_beta   90.00
_cell.angle_gamma   90.00
#
_symmetry.space_group_name_H-M   'P 1'
#
loop_
_entity.id
_entity.type
_entity.pdbx_description
1 polymer ?
#
loop_
_entity_poly.entity_id
_entity_poly.type
_entity_poly.pdbx_seq_one_letter_code
_entity_poly.pdbx_strand_id
1 'polypeptide(L)'
;MTVDPPSEEQRVRVWEEMIAANMRSMYFARLAARERRTQKGAAALAAALSAGACTIILSGAAVDLWLLWLTVPAAVLSGVSGLGKYGESATKFVNCSVAWADLHHGLQSTWVDIESGHIDREGVLDTLARVREHVRPIDRDVADEPERTRLLDRCHDQAIALASGAPA
;
A
#
# COMPACT_ATOMS: atom_id res chain seq x y z
N MET A 1 -38.46 -21.42 10.15
CA MET A 1 -38.00 -20.59 9.03
C MET A 1 -36.89 -21.36 8.35
N THR A 2 -37.09 -21.80 7.11
CA THR A 2 -36.04 -22.38 6.28
C THR A 2 -35.16 -21.24 5.82
N VAL A 3 -33.92 -21.21 6.30
CA VAL A 3 -32.92 -20.24 5.87
C VAL A 3 -32.43 -20.70 4.50
N ASP A 4 -32.63 -19.88 3.47
CA ASP A 4 -32.14 -20.19 2.14
C ASP A 4 -30.60 -20.10 2.13
N PRO A 5 -29.91 -21.20 1.79
CA PRO A 5 -28.46 -21.21 1.79
C PRO A 5 -27.92 -20.30 0.69
N PRO A 6 -26.73 -19.72 0.87
CA PRO A 6 -26.07 -18.92 -0.16
C PRO A 6 -25.78 -19.77 -1.40
N SER A 7 -26.04 -19.22 -2.58
CA SER A 7 -25.79 -19.90 -3.86
C SER A 7 -24.29 -20.09 -4.09
N GLU A 8 -23.92 -21.08 -4.90
CA GLU A 8 -22.53 -21.33 -5.27
C GLU A 8 -21.87 -20.10 -5.89
N GLU A 9 -22.59 -19.35 -6.73
CA GLU A 9 -22.13 -18.08 -7.29
C GLU A 9 -21.77 -17.03 -6.22
N GLN A 10 -22.56 -16.95 -5.14
CA GLN A 10 -22.27 -16.01 -4.06
C GLN A 10 -21.03 -16.42 -3.27
N ARG A 11 -20.85 -17.72 -3.05
CA ARG A 11 -19.64 -18.26 -2.41
C ARG A 11 -18.42 -17.92 -3.26
N VAL A 12 -18.45 -18.21 -4.56
CA VAL A 12 -17.37 -17.88 -5.49
C VAL A 12 -17.05 -16.39 -5.46
N ARG A 13 -18.05 -15.51 -5.46
CA ARG A 13 -17.81 -14.05 -5.36
C ARG A 13 -17.15 -13.62 -4.06
N VAL A 14 -17.58 -14.14 -2.91
CA VAL A 14 -16.96 -13.83 -1.61
C VAL A 14 -15.50 -14.29 -1.61
N TRP A 15 -15.23 -15.47 -2.17
CA TRP A 15 -13.88 -16.01 -2.31
C TRP A 15 -12.99 -15.15 -3.23
N GLU A 16 -13.49 -14.75 -4.39
CA GLU A 16 -12.79 -13.88 -5.34
C GLU A 16 -12.47 -12.51 -4.72
N GLU A 17 -13.45 -11.89 -4.06
CA GLU A 17 -13.26 -10.60 -3.37
C GLU A 17 -12.26 -10.71 -2.22
N MET A 18 -12.24 -11.85 -1.51
CA MET A 18 -11.27 -12.12 -0.46
C MET A 18 -9.85 -12.20 -1.03
N ILE A 19 -9.63 -12.96 -2.10
CA ILE A 19 -8.33 -13.01 -2.79
C ILE A 19 -7.92 -11.63 -3.30
N ALA A 20 -8.84 -10.90 -3.92
CA ALA A 20 -8.58 -9.55 -4.42
C ALA A 20 -8.19 -8.59 -3.29
N ALA A 21 -8.84 -8.68 -2.13
CA ALA A 21 -8.52 -7.86 -0.97
C ALA A 21 -7.12 -8.17 -0.41
N ASN A 22 -6.77 -9.45 -0.29
CA ASN A 22 -5.43 -9.88 0.14
C ASN A 22 -4.35 -9.43 -0.85
N MET A 23 -4.60 -9.58 -2.15
CA MET A 23 -3.68 -9.14 -3.20
C MET A 23 -3.42 -7.63 -3.09
N ARG A 24 -4.48 -6.83 -2.96
CA ARG A 24 -4.38 -5.37 -2.88
C ARG A 24 -3.70 -4.92 -1.59
N SER A 25 -3.97 -5.55 -0.44
CA SER A 25 -3.30 -5.22 0.82
C SER A 25 -1.77 -5.41 0.70
N MET A 26 -1.34 -6.55 0.14
CA MET A 26 0.08 -6.84 -0.13
C MET A 26 0.70 -5.88 -1.14
N TYR A 27 -0.03 -5.54 -2.20
CA TYR A 27 0.42 -4.58 -3.22
C TYR A 27 0.72 -3.22 -2.59
N PHE A 28 -0.20 -2.69 -1.80
CA PHE A 28 -0.03 -1.40 -1.13
C PHE A 28 1.05 -1.42 -0.05
N ALA A 29 1.18 -2.51 0.71
CA ALA A 29 2.26 -2.68 1.67
C ALA A 29 3.64 -2.64 0.97
N ARG A 30 3.76 -3.25 -0.21
CA ARG A 30 4.98 -3.22 -1.03
C ARG A 30 5.28 -1.85 -1.61
N LEU A 31 4.25 -1.12 -2.06
CA LEU A 31 4.40 0.27 -2.50
C LEU A 31 4.89 1.16 -1.36
N ALA A 32 4.25 1.08 -0.19
CA ALA A 32 4.68 1.80 1.01
C ALA A 32 6.13 1.49 1.40
N ALA A 33 6.52 0.21 1.36
CA ALA A 33 7.89 -0.21 1.67
C ALA A 33 8.90 0.36 0.65
N ARG A 34 8.53 0.44 -0.63
CA ARG A 34 9.38 1.02 -1.67
C ARG A 34 9.55 2.51 -1.47
N GLU A 35 8.47 3.25 -1.20
CA GLU A 35 8.55 4.69 -0.95
C GLU A 35 9.33 5.03 0.33
N ARG A 36 9.21 4.20 1.38
CA ARG A 36 10.06 4.36 2.57
C ARG A 36 11.54 4.11 2.27
N ARG A 37 11.87 3.18 1.37
CA ARG A 37 13.27 2.93 0.96
C ARG A 37 13.83 4.07 0.13
N THR A 38 13.06 4.64 -0.80
CA THR A 38 13.48 5.82 -1.56
C THR A 38 13.67 7.02 -0.65
N GLN A 39 12.77 7.23 0.32
CA GLN A 39 12.91 8.28 1.34
C GLN A 39 14.20 8.11 2.17
N LYS A 40 14.50 6.89 2.65
CA LYS A 40 15.75 6.60 3.38
C LYS A 40 17.00 6.83 2.52
N GLY A 41 16.97 6.43 1.25
CA GLY A 41 18.08 6.65 0.31
C GLY A 41 18.31 8.14 0.02
N ALA A 42 17.24 8.90 -0.21
CA ALA A 42 17.31 10.35 -0.41
C ALA A 42 17.82 11.07 0.85
N ALA A 43 17.35 10.68 2.04
CA ALA A 43 17.84 11.21 3.30
C ALA A 43 19.32 10.88 3.53
N ALA A 44 19.76 9.67 3.19
CA ALA A 44 21.17 9.27 3.28
C ALA A 44 22.05 10.06 2.31
N LEU A 45 21.59 10.29 1.07
CA LEU A 45 22.28 11.15 0.10
C LEU A 45 22.35 12.61 0.59
N ALA A 46 21.26 13.16 1.13
CA ALA A 46 21.23 14.50 1.70
C ALA A 46 22.18 14.65 2.90
N ALA A 47 22.25 13.63 3.76
CA ALA A 47 23.19 13.58 4.88
C ALA A 47 24.64 13.48 4.39
N ALA A 48 24.92 12.66 3.38
CA ALA A 48 26.25 12.53 2.78
C ALA A 48 26.70 13.83 2.10
N LEU A 49 25.81 14.51 1.36
CA LEU A 49 26.08 15.81 0.76
C LEU A 49 26.31 16.90 1.82
N SER A 50 25.52 16.91 2.89
CA SER A 50 25.72 17.83 4.02
C SER A 50 27.05 17.58 4.74
N ALA A 51 27.42 16.31 4.94
CA ALA A 51 28.72 15.94 5.51
C ALA A 51 29.89 16.36 4.59
N GLY A 52 29.74 16.21 3.27
CA GLY A 52 30.69 16.69 2.27
C GLY A 52 30.83 18.22 2.24
N ALA A 53 29.74 18.95 2.45
CA ALA A 53 29.77 20.41 2.59
C ALA A 53 30.53 20.84 3.86
N CYS A 54 30.33 20.13 4.98
CA CYS A 54 31.08 20.38 6.22
C CYS A 54 32.59 20.13 6.08
N THR A 55 33.01 19.09 5.34
CA THR A 55 34.45 18.83 5.12
C THR A 55 35.09 19.87 4.22
N ILE A 56 34.40 20.38 3.19
CA ILE A 56 34.91 21.47 2.33
C ILE A 56 35.12 22.77 3.12
N ILE A 57 34.21 23.08 4.05
CA ILE A 57 34.32 24.24 4.96
C ILE A 57 35.50 24.05 5.93
N LEU A 58 35.66 22.84 6.50
CA LEU A 58 36.77 22.55 7.42
C LEU A 58 38.14 22.45 6.73
N SER A 59 38.20 22.03 5.46
CA SER A 59 39.45 21.85 4.73
C SER A 59 40.02 23.15 4.15
N GLY A 60 39.35 24.29 4.36
CA GLY A 60 39.84 25.60 3.91
C GLY A 60 39.99 25.72 2.39
N ALA A 61 39.28 24.90 1.61
CA ALA A 61 39.30 25.00 0.17
C ALA A 61 38.68 26.35 -0.22
N ALA A 62 39.41 27.15 -1.01
CA ALA A 62 38.98 28.45 -1.51
C ALA A 62 37.86 28.29 -2.54
N VAL A 63 36.69 27.87 -2.07
CA VAL A 63 35.43 27.92 -2.78
C VAL A 63 34.79 29.23 -2.34
N ASP A 64 34.42 30.09 -3.29
CA ASP A 64 33.71 31.34 -3.00
C ASP A 64 32.53 31.04 -2.07
N LEU A 65 32.68 31.34 -0.77
CA LEU A 65 31.73 30.96 0.27
C LEU A 65 30.30 31.41 -0.08
N TRP A 66 30.18 32.52 -0.80
CA TRP A 66 28.93 33.04 -1.35
C TRP A 66 28.14 32.03 -2.20
N LEU A 67 28.80 31.26 -3.07
CA LEU A 67 28.15 30.25 -3.90
C LEU A 67 27.64 29.06 -3.07
N LEU A 68 28.37 28.68 -2.01
CA LEU A 68 27.96 27.66 -1.04
C LEU A 68 26.73 28.10 -0.23
N TRP A 69 26.67 29.37 0.20
CA TRP A 69 25.56 29.93 0.96
C TRP A 69 24.23 30.00 0.19
N LEU A 70 24.24 30.06 -1.14
CA LEU A 70 23.02 30.06 -1.96
C LEU A 70 22.61 28.68 -2.46
N THR A 71 23.59 27.84 -2.84
CA THR A 71 23.31 26.53 -3.45
C THR A 71 22.94 25.46 -2.43
N VAL A 72 23.54 25.48 -1.23
CA VAL A 72 23.26 24.48 -0.19
C VAL A 72 21.84 24.64 0.37
N PRO A 73 21.37 25.84 0.75
CA PRO A 73 19.99 25.98 1.22
C PRO A 73 18.96 25.67 0.14
N ALA A 74 19.20 26.06 -1.12
CA ALA A 74 18.28 25.76 -2.23
C ALA A 74 18.17 24.26 -2.54
N ALA A 75 19.29 23.53 -2.48
CA ALA A 75 19.33 22.08 -2.65
C ALA A 75 18.69 21.34 -1.45
N VAL A 76 18.90 21.84 -0.24
CA VAL A 76 18.28 21.30 0.99
C VAL A 76 16.77 21.58 1.00
N LEU A 77 16.33 22.79 0.67
CA LEU A 77 14.90 23.13 0.55
C LEU A 77 14.21 22.31 -0.55
N SER A 78 14.85 22.10 -1.70
CA SER A 78 14.31 21.24 -2.76
C SER A 78 14.28 19.76 -2.35
N GLY A 79 15.29 19.28 -1.63
CA GLY A 79 15.32 17.90 -1.11
C GLY A 79 14.28 17.64 -0.02
N VAL A 80 14.11 18.59 0.91
CA VAL A 80 13.16 18.50 2.03
C VAL A 80 11.71 18.62 1.54
N SER A 81 11.43 19.47 0.55
CA SER A 81 10.10 19.56 -0.07
C SER A 81 9.72 18.31 -0.88
N GLY A 82 10.70 17.62 -1.47
CA GLY A 82 10.49 16.29 -2.05
C GLY A 82 10.20 15.21 -1.00
N LEU A 83 10.97 15.17 0.10
CA LEU A 83 10.82 14.21 1.20
C LEU A 83 9.45 14.24 1.87
N GLY A 84 8.81 15.40 1.96
CA GLY A 84 7.44 15.54 2.48
C GLY A 84 6.41 14.79 1.63
N LYS A 85 6.49 14.91 0.30
CA LYS A 85 5.58 14.22 -0.64
C LYS A 85 5.74 12.70 -0.58
N TYR A 86 6.97 12.19 -0.44
CA TYR A 86 7.21 10.76 -0.30
C TYR A 86 6.64 10.18 1.02
N GLY A 87 6.70 10.97 2.10
CA GLY A 87 6.11 10.58 3.39
C GLY A 87 4.57 10.53 3.35
N GLU A 88 3.95 11.49 2.67
CA GLU A 88 2.50 11.54 2.46
C GLU A 88 2.01 10.36 1.60
N SER A 89 2.66 10.10 0.47
CA SER A 89 2.36 8.94 -0.39
C SER A 89 2.56 7.61 0.33
N ALA A 90 3.65 7.44 1.10
CA ALA A 90 3.89 6.22 1.86
C ALA A 90 2.81 5.98 2.93
N THR A 91 2.36 7.04 3.61
CA THR A 91 1.29 6.95 4.62
C THR A 91 -0.04 6.59 3.96
N LYS A 92 -0.35 7.19 2.80
CA LYS A 92 -1.52 6.85 2.00
C LYS A 92 -1.53 5.36 1.61
N PHE A 93 -0.42 4.82 1.10
CA PHE A 93 -0.32 3.40 0.78
C PHE A 93 -0.44 2.49 2.00
N VAL A 94 0.10 2.88 3.16
CA VAL A 94 -0.10 2.12 4.40
C VAL A 94 -1.59 2.09 4.76
N ASN A 95 -2.28 3.22 4.72
CA ASN A 95 -3.70 3.28 5.02
C ASN A 95 -4.53 2.42 4.05
N CYS A 96 -4.22 2.45 2.74
CA CYS A 96 -4.82 1.54 1.78
C CYS A 96 -4.54 0.08 2.12
N SER A 97 -3.30 -0.27 2.50
CA SER A 97 -2.96 -1.65 2.85
C SER A 97 -3.73 -2.16 4.07
N VAL A 98 -3.91 -1.32 5.09
CA VAL A 98 -4.69 -1.64 6.29
C VAL A 98 -6.16 -1.82 5.95
N ALA A 99 -6.74 -0.88 5.21
CA ALA A 99 -8.16 -0.96 4.83
C ALA A 99 -8.47 -2.21 3.99
N TRP A 100 -7.60 -2.59 3.05
CA TRP A 100 -7.74 -3.83 2.29
C TRP A 100 -7.52 -5.09 3.14
N ALA A 101 -6.66 -5.04 4.16
CA ALA A 101 -6.47 -6.15 5.09
C ALA A 101 -7.69 -6.33 6.02
N ASP A 102 -8.26 -5.23 6.52
CA ASP A 102 -9.49 -5.26 7.33
C ASP A 102 -10.65 -5.84 6.52
N LEU A 103 -10.76 -5.47 5.23
CA LEU A 103 -11.73 -6.03 4.30
C LEU A 103 -11.55 -7.54 4.11
N HIS A 104 -10.31 -7.99 3.92
CA HIS A 104 -9.98 -9.41 3.81
C HIS A 104 -10.42 -10.18 5.06
N HIS A 105 -10.15 -9.65 6.26
CA HIS A 105 -10.58 -10.27 7.51
C HIS A 105 -12.10 -10.31 7.66
N GLY A 106 -12.80 -9.25 7.24
CA GLY A 106 -14.27 -9.24 7.19
C GLY A 106 -14.81 -10.33 6.26
N LEU A 107 -14.28 -10.43 5.04
CA LEU A 107 -14.66 -11.46 4.07
C LEU A 107 -14.32 -12.88 4.53
N GLN A 108 -13.20 -13.06 5.23
CA GLN A 108 -12.83 -14.34 5.83
C GLN A 108 -13.81 -14.75 6.93
N SER A 109 -14.28 -13.81 7.76
CA SER A 109 -15.34 -14.08 8.74
C SER A 109 -16.62 -14.52 8.02
N THR A 110 -17.02 -13.80 6.98
CA THR A 110 -18.21 -14.14 6.19
C THR A 110 -18.07 -15.51 5.52
N TRP A 111 -16.89 -15.86 5.05
CA TRP A 111 -16.61 -17.19 4.48
C TRP A 111 -16.82 -18.29 5.53
N VAL A 112 -16.32 -18.10 6.75
CA VAL A 112 -16.54 -19.04 7.87
C VAL A 112 -18.03 -19.13 8.23
N ASP A 113 -18.74 -18.00 8.20
CA ASP A 113 -20.19 -17.97 8.47
C ASP A 113 -20.99 -18.69 7.38
N ILE A 114 -20.55 -18.61 6.12
CA ILE A 114 -21.10 -19.37 4.98
C ILE A 114 -20.86 -20.87 5.15
N GLU A 115 -19.64 -21.28 5.50
CA GLU A 115 -19.28 -22.70 5.67
C GLU A 115 -20.01 -23.34 6.87
N SER A 116 -20.17 -22.58 7.94
CA SER A 116 -20.87 -23.02 9.16
C SER A 116 -22.40 -22.94 9.04
N GLY A 117 -22.93 -22.35 7.96
CA GLY A 117 -24.36 -22.23 7.71
C GLY A 117 -25.07 -21.22 8.63
N HIS A 118 -24.33 -20.31 9.24
CA HIS A 118 -24.85 -19.29 10.14
C HIS A 118 -25.31 -18.01 9.43
N ILE A 119 -24.98 -17.86 8.15
CA ILE A 119 -25.40 -16.71 7.32
C ILE A 119 -26.32 -17.15 6.20
N ASP A 120 -27.32 -16.32 5.94
CA ASP A 120 -28.30 -16.50 4.89
C ASP A 120 -27.89 -15.79 3.60
N ARG A 121 -28.64 -16.05 2.53
CA ARG A 121 -28.44 -15.41 1.23
C ARG A 121 -28.40 -13.88 1.30
N GLU A 122 -29.28 -13.27 2.10
CA GLU A 122 -29.39 -11.81 2.24
C GLU A 122 -28.19 -11.23 2.98
N GLY A 123 -27.72 -11.88 4.05
CA GLY A 123 -26.52 -11.47 4.80
C GLY A 123 -25.25 -11.48 3.95
N VAL A 124 -25.12 -12.44 3.01
CA VAL A 124 -24.00 -12.45 2.06
C VAL A 124 -24.08 -11.28 1.07
N LEU A 125 -25.27 -10.97 0.54
CA LEU A 125 -25.45 -9.84 -0.38
C LEU A 125 -25.18 -8.50 0.32
N ASP A 126 -25.65 -8.35 1.55
CA ASP A 126 -25.43 -7.15 2.34
C ASP A 126 -23.93 -6.97 2.66
N THR A 127 -23.22 -8.05 2.94
CA THR A 127 -21.77 -7.99 3.15
C THR A 127 -21.03 -7.57 1.88
N LEU A 128 -21.36 -8.16 0.73
CA LEU A 128 -20.78 -7.78 -0.56
C LEU A 128 -21.10 -6.31 -0.93
N ALA A 129 -22.30 -5.83 -0.60
CA ALA A 129 -22.68 -4.43 -0.79
C ALA A 129 -21.85 -3.49 0.08
N ARG A 130 -21.69 -3.82 1.38
CA ARG A 130 -20.84 -3.08 2.32
C ARG A 130 -19.38 -3.05 1.89
N VAL A 131 -18.86 -4.18 1.42
CA VAL A 131 -17.51 -4.29 0.85
C VAL A 131 -17.34 -3.32 -0.31
N ARG A 132 -18.26 -3.32 -1.28
CA ARG A 132 -18.20 -2.43 -2.44
C ARG A 132 -18.28 -0.95 -2.04
N GLU A 133 -19.10 -0.62 -1.05
CA GLU A 133 -19.19 0.75 -0.52
C GLU A 133 -17.89 1.19 0.16
N HIS A 134 -17.27 0.29 0.94
CA HIS A 134 -16.00 0.54 1.65
C HIS A 134 -14.80 0.66 0.70
N VAL A 135 -14.79 -0.11 -0.38
CA VAL A 135 -13.73 -0.13 -1.39
C VAL A 135 -13.74 1.12 -2.28
N ARG A 136 -14.92 1.64 -2.62
CA ARG A 136 -15.08 2.77 -3.54
C ARG A 136 -14.23 4.03 -3.21
N PRO A 137 -14.16 4.51 -1.96
CA PRO A 137 -13.28 5.63 -1.63
C PRO A 137 -11.80 5.26 -1.73
N ILE A 138 -11.43 4.03 -1.36
CA ILE A 138 -10.03 3.55 -1.39
C ILE A 138 -9.53 3.48 -2.84
N ASP A 139 -10.32 2.93 -3.75
CA ASP A 139 -9.97 2.85 -5.17
C ASP A 139 -9.88 4.24 -5.82
N ARG A 140 -10.78 5.16 -5.45
CA ARG A 140 -10.74 6.53 -5.95
C ARG A 140 -9.46 7.25 -5.54
N ASP A 141 -9.00 7.02 -4.31
CA ASP A 141 -7.77 7.63 -3.81
C ASP A 141 -6.52 7.11 -4.52
N VAL A 142 -6.56 5.93 -5.15
CA VAL A 142 -5.41 5.31 -5.81
C VAL A 142 -5.51 5.34 -7.34
N ALA A 143 -6.66 5.74 -7.91
CA ALA A 143 -6.94 5.69 -9.35
C ALA A 143 -5.88 6.38 -10.24
N ASP A 144 -5.16 7.37 -9.72
CA ASP A 144 -4.12 8.11 -10.45
C ASP A 144 -2.71 7.50 -10.35
N GLU A 145 -2.52 6.44 -9.56
CA GLU A 145 -1.20 5.86 -9.32
C GLU A 145 -0.83 4.86 -10.44
N PRO A 146 0.39 4.93 -11.01
CA PRO A 146 0.76 4.05 -12.12
C PRO A 146 0.71 2.59 -11.69
N GLU A 147 -0.24 1.83 -12.26
CA GLU A 147 -0.34 0.39 -12.10
C GLU A 147 0.97 -0.26 -12.57
N ARG A 148 1.79 -0.68 -11.60
CA ARG A 148 2.97 -1.49 -11.87
C ARG A 148 2.51 -2.93 -12.00
N THR A 149 1.99 -3.30 -13.17
CA THR A 149 1.52 -4.64 -13.55
C THR A 149 2.40 -5.77 -12.98
N ARG A 150 3.73 -5.70 -13.11
CA ARG A 150 4.66 -6.72 -12.55
C ARG A 150 4.65 -6.88 -11.02
N LEU A 151 4.21 -5.88 -10.26
CA LEU A 151 4.04 -5.99 -8.81
C LEU A 151 2.67 -6.59 -8.48
N LEU A 152 1.64 -6.23 -9.25
CA LEU A 152 0.31 -6.84 -9.14
C LEU A 152 0.37 -8.32 -9.46
N ASP A 153 1.02 -8.73 -10.56
CA ASP A 153 1.18 -10.14 -10.93
C ASP A 153 1.83 -10.96 -9.81
N ARG A 154 2.91 -10.44 -9.22
CA ARG A 154 3.58 -11.10 -8.08
C ARG A 154 2.73 -11.16 -6.81
N CYS A 155 1.87 -10.18 -6.59
CA CYS A 155 0.93 -10.19 -5.47
C CYS A 155 -0.21 -11.16 -5.73
N HIS A 156 -0.68 -11.27 -6.97
CA HIS A 156 -1.69 -12.19 -7.41
C HIS A 156 -1.22 -13.64 -7.25
N ASP A 157 -0.04 -13.97 -7.79
CA ASP A 157 0.55 -15.32 -7.68
C ASP A 157 0.73 -15.75 -6.22
N GLN A 158 1.15 -14.82 -5.35
CA GLN A 158 1.28 -15.11 -3.92
C GLN A 158 -0.06 -15.24 -3.20
N ALA A 159 -1.06 -14.43 -3.54
CA ALA A 159 -2.40 -14.56 -2.97
C ALA A 159 -2.98 -15.94 -3.32
N ILE A 160 -2.80 -16.39 -4.57
CA ILE A 160 -3.21 -17.73 -5.02
C ILE A 160 -2.42 -18.82 -4.31
N ALA A 161 -1.10 -18.70 -4.18
CA ALA A 161 -0.28 -19.68 -3.48
C ALA A 161 -0.71 -19.84 -2.01
N LEU A 162 -0.95 -18.73 -1.31
CA LEU A 162 -1.44 -18.74 0.07
C LEU A 162 -2.84 -19.35 0.18
N ALA A 163 -3.74 -19.03 -0.76
CA ALA A 163 -5.09 -19.57 -0.78
C ALA A 163 -5.15 -21.07 -1.13
N SER A 164 -4.17 -21.57 -1.88
CA SER A 164 -4.05 -22.99 -2.27
C SER A 164 -3.23 -23.84 -1.29
N GLY A 165 -2.64 -23.23 -0.24
CA GLY A 165 -1.77 -23.92 0.71
C GLY A 165 -0.44 -24.41 0.11
N ALA A 166 -0.06 -23.90 -1.08
CA ALA A 166 1.20 -24.23 -1.71
C ALA A 166 2.35 -23.47 -1.03
N PRO A 167 3.49 -24.11 -0.72
CA PRO A 167 4.64 -23.40 -0.19
C PRO A 167 5.16 -22.41 -1.25
N ALA A 168 5.28 -21.14 -0.82
CA ALA A 168 5.81 -20.04 -1.61
C ALA A 168 7.29 -20.20 -1.97
#